data_AF-A0A7Y8BQN9-F1
#
_entry.id   AF-A0A7Y8BQN9-F1
#
_cell.length_a   1.000
_cell.length_b   1.000
_cell.length_c   1.000
_cell.angle_alpha   90.00
_cell.angle_beta   90.00
_cell.angle_gamma   90.00
#
_symmetry.space_group_name_H-M   'P 1'
#
loop_
_entity.id
_entity.type
_entity.pdbx_description
1 polymer ?
#
loop_
_entity_poly.entity_id
_entity_poly.type
_entity_poly.pdbx_seq_one_letter_code
_entity_poly.pdbx_strand_id
1 'polypeptide(L)'
;MKKDGGFLRTTAVAAVVLAGAWLPGNGAWAAGTPQGDEEPWYQAWLQVAADTSVPIRDTLPSLHWRTDMDTLYRGDTTDQGLEAFQVGLLPKAVNFPENEWMYDWFRHGAGAGKSVYSSTTRSQRIAQSFAKEWVFEFKAPHGIDQEKSGGAIVSEEEISFPGGVKGRFIKQACKKNDAADCVTNPAYREPTGQESRLEVAATSIDWSQLTPPEGLAWVTSNQTLWAVGSSVINPVQGAEALAHGLRAWNSQAPNLRLGSNPESPVFTNSIVVAFRDYTAARNWAVADAQNGGWVYEVKPNSVAVDLSGPSTGGREGAVAFIGGIKSELLLGACRFEKGASLPAECVGERKMPPVQN
;
A
#
# COMPACT_ATOMS: atom_id res chain seq x y z
N MET A 1 30.31 -35.55 70.01
CA MET A 1 29.83 -36.92 69.66
C MET A 1 28.49 -36.77 68.96
N LYS A 2 28.36 -37.40 67.77
CA LYS A 2 27.16 -37.91 67.04
C LYS A 2 25.77 -37.42 67.48
N LYS A 3 24.76 -37.16 66.64
CA LYS A 3 24.49 -37.35 65.20
C LYS A 3 23.10 -36.76 64.88
N ASP A 4 22.91 -36.35 63.62
CA ASP A 4 21.76 -36.54 62.70
C ASP A 4 20.32 -36.12 63.09
N GLY A 5 19.61 -35.51 62.12
CA GLY A 5 18.15 -35.66 61.96
C GLY A 5 17.41 -34.51 61.29
N GLY A 6 17.10 -34.62 59.98
CA GLY A 6 16.49 -33.58 59.16
C GLY A 6 14.97 -33.36 59.26
N PHE A 7 14.58 -32.19 58.72
CA PHE A 7 13.39 -31.83 57.91
C PHE A 7 11.96 -32.05 58.40
N LEU A 8 11.16 -30.95 58.34
CA LEU A 8 9.82 -30.91 57.72
C LEU A 8 9.46 -29.46 57.31
N ARG A 9 8.99 -29.29 56.08
CA ARG A 9 8.43 -28.05 55.49
C ARG A 9 6.93 -27.96 55.81
N THR A 10 6.40 -26.75 56.00
CA THR A 10 4.99 -26.42 55.74
C THR A 10 4.89 -25.02 55.12
N THR A 11 4.23 -24.96 53.97
CA THR A 11 3.96 -23.79 53.15
C THR A 11 2.61 -23.17 53.56
N ALA A 12 2.58 -21.86 53.80
CA ALA A 12 1.36 -21.10 54.01
C ALA A 12 0.93 -20.41 52.70
N VAL A 13 -0.34 -20.56 52.34
CA VAL A 13 -1.00 -19.89 51.20
C VAL A 13 -1.61 -18.59 51.72
N ALA A 14 -1.28 -17.46 51.09
CA ALA A 14 -1.96 -16.19 51.30
C ALA A 14 -2.67 -15.78 50.01
N ALA A 15 -4.02 -15.73 50.06
CA ALA A 15 -4.87 -15.18 49.02
C ALA A 15 -4.98 -13.65 49.22
N VAL A 16 -4.72 -12.88 48.16
CA VAL A 16 -5.01 -11.44 48.12
C VAL A 16 -6.10 -11.21 47.09
N VAL A 17 -7.25 -10.73 47.57
CA VAL A 17 -8.36 -10.22 46.78
C VAL A 17 -8.11 -8.72 46.55
N LEU A 18 -8.02 -8.29 45.29
CA LEU A 18 -8.07 -6.87 44.93
C LEU A 18 -9.26 -6.64 44.01
N ALA A 19 -10.24 -5.87 44.52
CA ALA A 19 -11.35 -5.36 43.76
C ALA A 19 -10.86 -4.23 42.83
N GLY A 20 -10.94 -4.45 41.52
CA GLY A 20 -10.70 -3.43 40.51
C GLY A 20 -12.03 -2.78 40.09
N ALA A 21 -12.15 -1.47 40.34
CA ALA A 21 -13.21 -0.64 39.79
C ALA A 21 -13.09 -0.55 38.26
N TRP A 22 -14.19 -0.79 37.55
CA TRP A 22 -14.29 -0.67 36.10
C TRP A 22 -14.61 0.78 35.72
N LEU A 23 -13.76 1.38 34.88
CA LEU A 23 -14.11 2.52 34.03
C LEU A 23 -13.92 2.08 32.57
N PRO A 24 -14.81 2.48 31.64
CA PRO A 24 -14.79 1.99 30.27
C PRO A 24 -13.69 2.72 29.48
N GLY A 25 -12.66 1.99 29.08
CA GLY A 25 -11.62 2.49 28.18
C GLY A 25 -12.06 2.38 26.72
N ASN A 26 -11.99 3.50 26.00
CA ASN A 26 -12.07 3.57 24.54
C ASN A 26 -11.05 2.61 23.92
N GLY A 27 -11.53 1.49 23.39
CA GLY A 27 -10.73 0.51 22.66
C GLY A 27 -10.36 1.05 21.29
N ALA A 28 -9.20 1.70 21.20
CA ALA A 28 -8.47 1.79 19.95
C ALA A 28 -7.93 0.38 19.65
N TRP A 29 -8.56 -0.30 18.71
CA TRP A 29 -8.18 -1.63 18.24
C TRP A 29 -6.88 -1.50 17.47
N ALA A 30 -5.77 -1.69 18.19
CA ALA A 30 -4.45 -1.72 17.60
C ALA A 30 -4.40 -2.87 16.60
N ALA A 31 -4.13 -2.53 15.34
CA ALA A 31 -3.51 -3.45 14.41
C ALA A 31 -2.34 -4.12 15.15
N GLY A 32 -2.27 -5.45 15.10
CA GLY A 32 -1.16 -6.18 15.68
C GLY A 32 0.16 -5.64 15.13
N THR A 33 0.82 -4.81 15.92
CA THR A 33 2.23 -4.48 15.78
C THR A 33 2.89 -5.15 16.98
N PRO A 34 3.87 -6.05 16.78
CA PRO A 34 4.83 -6.33 17.82
C PRO A 34 5.51 -5.00 18.16
N GLN A 35 5.24 -4.49 19.35
CA GLN A 35 6.02 -3.43 19.96
C GLN A 35 7.44 -3.98 20.14
N GLY A 36 8.39 -3.58 19.30
CA GLY A 36 9.78 -4.06 19.40
C GLY A 36 10.76 -3.58 18.34
N ASP A 37 10.50 -3.84 17.05
CA ASP A 37 11.46 -3.57 15.98
C ASP A 37 10.80 -2.76 14.86
N GLU A 38 11.43 -1.65 14.44
CA GLU A 38 10.99 -0.89 13.25
C GLU A 38 10.97 -1.79 12.02
N GLU A 39 9.92 -1.66 11.20
CA GLU A 39 9.67 -2.52 10.04
C GLU A 39 10.90 -2.56 9.10
N PRO A 40 11.33 -3.75 8.60
CA PRO A 40 12.55 -3.87 7.79
C PRO A 40 12.60 -2.92 6.58
N TRP A 41 11.44 -2.64 5.99
CA TRP A 41 11.32 -1.73 4.87
C TRP A 41 11.63 -0.27 5.24
N TYR A 42 11.26 0.14 6.46
CA TYR A 42 11.50 1.48 6.98
C TYR A 42 13.00 1.68 7.25
N GLN A 43 13.66 0.66 7.80
CA GLN A 43 15.12 0.66 7.94
C GLN A 43 15.84 0.79 6.60
N ALA A 44 15.38 0.04 5.59
CA ALA A 44 15.95 0.10 4.25
C ALA A 44 15.80 1.50 3.62
N TRP A 45 14.65 2.15 3.82
CA TRP A 45 14.43 3.54 3.41
C TRP A 45 15.39 4.52 4.08
N LEU A 46 15.58 4.42 5.40
CA LEU A 46 16.51 5.28 6.14
C LEU A 46 17.96 5.19 5.64
N GLN A 47 18.36 4.06 5.03
CA GLN A 47 19.69 3.94 4.44
C GLN A 47 19.86 4.79 3.18
N VAL A 48 18.80 5.04 2.41
CA VAL A 48 18.88 5.71 1.10
C VAL A 48 18.38 7.15 1.08
N ALA A 49 17.44 7.50 1.96
CA ALA A 49 16.73 8.77 1.91
C ALA A 49 17.63 9.96 2.30
N ALA A 50 17.69 10.96 1.42
CA ALA A 50 18.35 12.23 1.74
C ALA A 50 17.50 13.14 2.63
N ASP A 51 16.18 12.98 2.59
CA ASP A 51 15.19 13.66 3.42
C ASP A 51 14.31 12.62 4.12
N THR A 52 14.60 12.40 5.40
CA THR A 52 13.86 11.48 6.27
C THR A 52 12.65 12.14 6.94
N SER A 53 12.34 13.40 6.63
CA SER A 53 11.12 14.06 7.13
C SER A 53 9.87 13.73 6.30
N VAL A 54 10.05 13.09 5.14
CA VAL A 54 8.92 12.62 4.32
C VAL A 54 8.06 11.63 5.13
N PRO A 55 6.73 11.84 5.21
CA PRO A 55 5.82 10.92 5.87
C PRO A 55 5.62 9.68 4.98
N ILE A 56 6.63 8.81 4.91
CA ILE A 56 6.65 7.67 3.98
C ILE A 56 5.51 6.68 4.21
N ARG A 57 4.99 6.59 5.45
CA ARG A 57 3.84 5.75 5.81
C ARG A 57 2.53 6.21 5.16
N ASP A 58 2.48 7.46 4.69
CA ASP A 58 1.33 8.04 4.02
C ASP A 58 1.48 7.98 2.48
N THR A 59 2.52 7.31 1.97
CA THR A 59 2.76 7.15 0.53
C THR A 59 1.62 6.38 -0.13
N LEU A 60 1.15 6.89 -1.28
CA LEU A 60 0.05 6.29 -2.04
C LEU A 60 0.52 5.72 -3.39
N PRO A 61 -0.15 4.69 -3.93
CA PRO A 61 -1.13 3.85 -3.24
C PRO A 61 -0.41 2.87 -2.30
N SER A 62 -1.01 2.62 -1.15
CA SER A 62 -0.64 1.52 -0.25
C SER A 62 -1.91 0.91 0.31
N LEU A 63 -1.93 -0.41 0.54
CA LEU A 63 -3.14 -1.06 1.06
C LEU A 63 -3.31 -0.74 2.54
N HIS A 64 -4.25 0.15 2.87
CA HIS A 64 -4.63 0.47 4.24
C HIS A 64 -5.83 -0.36 4.67
N TRP A 65 -5.61 -1.28 5.60
CA TRP A 65 -6.66 -2.09 6.20
C TRP A 65 -7.40 -1.28 7.26
N ARG A 66 -8.74 -1.28 7.22
CA ARG A 66 -9.54 -0.66 8.26
C ARG A 66 -9.42 -1.43 9.58
N THR A 67 -9.52 -0.71 10.70
CA THR A 67 -9.43 -1.26 12.07
C THR A 67 -10.68 -1.04 12.91
N ASP A 68 -11.61 -0.23 12.41
CA ASP A 68 -12.94 -0.01 12.96
C ASP A 68 -13.89 -1.18 12.58
N MET A 69 -14.98 -1.31 13.32
CA MET A 69 -15.98 -2.37 13.17
C MET A 69 -17.36 -1.81 12.79
N ASP A 70 -17.37 -0.76 11.95
CA ASP A 70 -18.62 -0.14 11.52
C ASP A 70 -19.49 -1.15 10.79
N THR A 71 -20.80 -0.92 10.86
CA THR A 71 -21.73 -1.59 9.96
C THR A 71 -21.39 -1.21 8.52
N LEU A 72 -21.33 -2.24 7.68
CA LEU A 72 -21.10 -2.13 6.26
C LEU A 72 -22.29 -2.64 5.47
N TYR A 73 -22.40 -2.12 4.25
CA TYR A 73 -23.46 -2.44 3.32
C TYR A 73 -22.90 -2.93 2.00
N ARG A 74 -23.56 -3.91 1.39
CA ARG A 74 -23.26 -4.35 0.01
C ARG A 74 -24.55 -4.51 -0.77
N GLY A 75 -24.66 -3.81 -1.88
CA GLY A 75 -25.70 -4.11 -2.87
C GLY A 75 -25.34 -5.37 -3.64
N ASP A 76 -26.28 -6.30 -3.78
CA ASP A 76 -26.07 -7.49 -4.60
C ASP A 76 -26.00 -7.11 -6.08
N THR A 77 -24.81 -7.29 -6.68
CA THR A 77 -24.53 -7.07 -8.11
C THR A 77 -24.31 -8.38 -8.84
N THR A 78 -24.36 -9.51 -8.12
CA THR A 78 -23.92 -10.84 -8.55
C THR A 78 -25.06 -11.85 -8.60
N ASP A 79 -26.30 -11.42 -8.31
CA ASP A 79 -27.50 -12.25 -8.27
C ASP A 79 -27.38 -13.42 -7.25
N GLN A 80 -26.59 -13.25 -6.19
CA GLN A 80 -26.43 -14.25 -5.13
C GLN A 80 -27.71 -14.41 -4.30
N GLY A 81 -28.48 -13.33 -4.13
CA GLY A 81 -29.65 -13.31 -3.27
C GLY A 81 -29.38 -13.79 -1.85
N LEU A 82 -30.38 -14.40 -1.21
CA LEU A 82 -30.26 -14.87 0.16
C LEU A 82 -29.30 -16.07 0.33
N GLU A 83 -28.84 -16.70 -0.76
CA GLU A 83 -27.80 -17.73 -0.70
C GLU A 83 -26.49 -17.19 -0.11
N ALA A 84 -26.25 -15.88 -0.21
CA ALA A 84 -25.13 -15.20 0.42
C ALA A 84 -25.03 -15.46 1.95
N PHE A 85 -26.14 -15.77 2.64
CA PHE A 85 -26.08 -16.16 4.05
C PHE A 85 -25.33 -17.48 4.29
N GLN A 86 -25.33 -18.38 3.31
CA GLN A 86 -24.64 -19.66 3.37
C GLN A 86 -23.23 -19.55 2.78
N VAL A 87 -23.11 -19.01 1.57
CA VAL A 87 -21.83 -19.00 0.82
C VAL A 87 -20.98 -17.76 1.05
N GLY A 88 -21.55 -16.72 1.66
CA GLY A 88 -20.91 -15.41 1.83
C GLY A 88 -21.10 -14.45 0.66
N LEU A 89 -20.61 -13.22 0.83
CA LEU A 89 -20.53 -12.19 -0.20
C LEU A 89 -19.33 -12.49 -1.08
N LEU A 90 -19.53 -13.28 -2.14
CA LEU A 90 -18.45 -13.77 -2.98
C LEU A 90 -17.95 -12.67 -3.93
N PRO A 91 -16.64 -12.65 -4.22
CA PRO A 91 -16.10 -11.79 -5.26
C PRO A 91 -16.49 -12.30 -6.65
N LYS A 92 -16.51 -11.42 -7.67
CA LYS A 92 -16.89 -11.81 -9.04
C LYS A 92 -15.94 -12.84 -9.67
N ALA A 93 -14.69 -12.92 -9.19
CA ALA A 93 -13.68 -13.86 -9.63
C ALA A 93 -14.15 -15.33 -9.61
N VAL A 94 -14.99 -15.74 -8.65
CA VAL A 94 -15.40 -17.15 -8.48
C VAL A 94 -16.15 -17.72 -9.69
N ASN A 95 -16.63 -16.86 -10.58
CA ASN A 95 -17.31 -17.26 -11.82
C ASN A 95 -16.34 -17.47 -13.01
N PHE A 96 -15.03 -17.38 -12.78
CA PHE A 96 -13.99 -17.48 -13.78
C PHE A 96 -12.89 -18.47 -13.32
N PRO A 97 -12.16 -19.08 -14.26
CA PRO A 97 -10.96 -19.86 -13.93
C PRO A 97 -9.95 -19.06 -13.09
N GLU A 98 -9.29 -19.71 -12.12
CA GLU A 98 -8.37 -19.04 -11.18
C GLU A 98 -7.22 -18.28 -11.86
N ASN A 99 -6.74 -18.77 -13.00
CA ASN A 99 -5.70 -18.12 -13.79
C ASN A 99 -6.16 -16.82 -14.49
N GLU A 100 -7.44 -16.47 -14.41
CA GLU A 100 -8.01 -15.23 -14.93
C GLU A 100 -8.39 -14.23 -13.82
N TRP A 101 -8.14 -14.57 -12.55
CA TRP A 101 -8.51 -13.72 -11.43
C TRP A 101 -7.70 -12.43 -11.40
N MET A 102 -8.38 -11.31 -11.14
CA MET A 102 -7.78 -10.00 -11.06
C MET A 102 -7.47 -9.65 -9.61
N TYR A 103 -6.17 -9.63 -9.29
CA TYR A 103 -5.61 -9.28 -7.97
C TYR A 103 -5.16 -7.82 -7.84
N ASP A 104 -5.12 -7.07 -8.94
CA ASP A 104 -4.81 -5.64 -8.93
C ASP A 104 -5.95 -4.87 -8.26
N TRP A 105 -5.70 -4.45 -7.02
CA TRP A 105 -6.62 -3.67 -6.20
C TRP A 105 -6.88 -2.30 -6.83
N PHE A 106 -5.88 -1.68 -7.46
CA PHE A 106 -6.09 -0.36 -8.05
C PHE A 106 -7.03 -0.42 -9.27
N ARG A 107 -7.01 -1.53 -10.02
CA ARG A 107 -7.96 -1.82 -11.10
C ARG A 107 -9.32 -2.30 -10.61
N HIS A 108 -9.46 -2.59 -9.32
CA HIS A 108 -10.75 -2.86 -8.71
C HIS A 108 -11.53 -1.56 -8.59
N GLY A 109 -12.75 -1.56 -9.16
CA GLY A 109 -13.64 -0.41 -9.14
C GLY A 109 -14.98 -0.77 -9.75
N ALA A 110 -15.86 0.23 -9.91
CA ALA A 110 -17.19 0.05 -10.45
C ALA A 110 -17.16 -0.70 -11.79
N GLY A 111 -17.84 -1.85 -11.85
CA GLY A 111 -17.93 -2.67 -13.07
C GLY A 111 -16.73 -3.60 -13.34
N ALA A 112 -15.66 -3.58 -12.54
CA ALA A 112 -14.54 -4.49 -12.72
C ALA A 112 -15.01 -5.95 -12.74
N GLY A 113 -14.63 -6.68 -13.80
CA GLY A 113 -14.87 -8.11 -13.93
C GLY A 113 -13.74 -8.92 -13.28
N LYS A 114 -14.00 -10.20 -12.97
CA LYS A 114 -13.00 -11.18 -12.49
C LYS A 114 -12.22 -10.78 -11.23
N SER A 115 -12.66 -9.75 -10.54
CA SER A 115 -11.99 -9.21 -9.36
C SER A 115 -12.11 -10.15 -8.17
N VAL A 116 -11.01 -10.37 -7.45
CA VAL A 116 -10.98 -11.16 -6.20
C VAL A 116 -11.56 -10.40 -5.00
N TYR A 117 -11.91 -9.12 -5.19
CA TYR A 117 -12.44 -8.26 -4.14
C TYR A 117 -13.97 -8.20 -4.19
N SER A 118 -14.58 -8.19 -3.00
CA SER A 118 -15.99 -7.88 -2.81
C SER A 118 -16.12 -6.45 -2.29
N SER A 119 -16.58 -5.53 -3.13
CA SER A 119 -16.84 -4.12 -2.77
C SER A 119 -17.99 -3.99 -1.79
N THR A 120 -17.80 -3.15 -0.78
CA THR A 120 -18.79 -2.82 0.25
C THR A 120 -18.65 -1.33 0.59
N THR A 121 -19.60 -0.75 1.29
CA THR A 121 -19.59 0.69 1.61
C THR A 121 -20.14 0.92 3.00
N ARG A 122 -19.68 1.98 3.66
CA ARG A 122 -20.26 2.46 4.92
C ARG A 122 -21.65 3.08 4.71
N SER A 123 -22.02 3.42 3.47
CA SER A 123 -23.29 4.08 3.15
C SER A 123 -24.33 3.12 2.58
N GLN A 124 -25.40 2.89 3.35
CA GLN A 124 -26.55 2.09 2.89
C GLN A 124 -27.14 2.63 1.57
N ARG A 125 -27.22 3.95 1.41
CA ARG A 125 -27.74 4.59 0.20
C ARG A 125 -26.89 4.27 -1.04
N ILE A 126 -25.57 4.26 -0.89
CA ILE A 126 -24.66 3.91 -1.99
C ILE A 126 -24.83 2.43 -2.34
N ALA A 127 -24.90 1.55 -1.34
CA ALA A 127 -25.15 0.12 -1.56
C ALA A 127 -26.49 -0.13 -2.29
N GLN A 128 -27.56 0.58 -1.89
CA GLN A 128 -28.85 0.55 -2.59
C GLN A 128 -28.72 0.94 -4.06
N SER A 129 -27.91 1.95 -4.39
CA SER A 129 -27.77 2.43 -5.77
C SER A 129 -27.26 1.32 -6.71
N PHE A 130 -26.37 0.46 -6.22
CA PHE A 130 -25.78 -0.65 -6.97
C PHE A 130 -26.56 -1.96 -6.90
N ALA A 131 -27.38 -2.15 -5.86
CA ALA A 131 -28.15 -3.38 -5.68
C ALA A 131 -29.10 -3.62 -6.86
N LYS A 132 -29.29 -4.89 -7.23
CA LYS A 132 -30.41 -5.28 -8.09
C LYS A 132 -31.68 -5.50 -7.27
N GLU A 133 -31.57 -6.27 -6.20
CA GLU A 133 -32.69 -6.64 -5.33
C GLU A 133 -32.36 -6.47 -3.85
N TRP A 134 -31.23 -7.04 -3.40
CA TRP A 134 -30.88 -7.11 -1.99
C TRP A 134 -29.75 -6.14 -1.63
N VAL A 135 -29.85 -5.58 -0.44
CA VAL A 135 -28.77 -4.85 0.25
C VAL A 135 -28.45 -5.61 1.52
N PHE A 136 -27.25 -6.15 1.60
CA PHE A 136 -26.74 -6.85 2.76
C PHE A 136 -26.20 -5.86 3.79
N GLU A 137 -26.60 -6.02 5.04
CA GLU A 137 -26.00 -5.35 6.20
C GLU A 137 -25.14 -6.36 6.94
N PHE A 138 -23.88 -6.00 7.21
CA PHE A 138 -22.92 -6.91 7.81
C PHE A 138 -21.87 -6.16 8.63
N LYS A 139 -21.15 -6.91 9.47
CA LYS A 139 -19.94 -6.43 10.15
C LYS A 139 -18.88 -7.50 10.03
N ALA A 140 -17.69 -7.11 9.60
CA ALA A 140 -16.53 -7.99 9.52
C ALA A 140 -15.26 -7.17 9.83
N PRO A 141 -14.26 -7.76 10.49
CA PRO A 141 -12.97 -7.10 10.64
C PRO A 141 -12.22 -7.04 9.31
N HIS A 142 -11.21 -6.17 9.25
CA HIS A 142 -10.39 -5.92 8.06
C HIS A 142 -11.20 -5.30 6.91
N GLY A 143 -10.68 -5.46 5.68
CA GLY A 143 -11.13 -4.76 4.49
C GLY A 143 -10.22 -3.60 4.16
N ILE A 144 -9.92 -3.43 2.88
CA ILE A 144 -9.05 -2.36 2.39
C ILE A 144 -9.89 -1.10 2.27
N ASP A 145 -9.50 -0.03 2.97
CA ASP A 145 -10.16 1.27 2.92
C ASP A 145 -9.72 2.02 1.67
N GLN A 146 -10.66 2.25 0.76
CA GLN A 146 -10.32 2.70 -0.58
C GLN A 146 -9.81 4.14 -0.62
N GLU A 147 -10.38 5.00 0.21
CA GLU A 147 -9.97 6.40 0.29
C GLU A 147 -8.56 6.50 0.89
N LYS A 148 -8.33 5.84 2.03
CA LYS A 148 -7.02 5.84 2.68
C LYS A 148 -5.95 5.18 1.82
N SER A 149 -6.32 4.23 0.96
CA SER A 149 -5.40 3.52 0.07
C SER A 149 -5.08 4.26 -1.23
N GLY A 150 -5.68 5.43 -1.49
CA GLY A 150 -5.45 6.21 -2.71
C GLY A 150 -6.18 5.65 -3.93
N GLY A 151 -7.35 5.03 -3.71
CA GLY A 151 -8.18 4.42 -4.75
C GLY A 151 -8.77 5.44 -5.71
N ALA A 152 -9.29 4.95 -6.84
CA ALA A 152 -9.78 5.82 -7.92
C ALA A 152 -11.09 6.57 -7.57
N ILE A 153 -11.90 6.03 -6.64
CA ILE A 153 -13.22 6.58 -6.29
C ILE A 153 -13.30 6.73 -4.77
N VAL A 154 -13.15 7.97 -4.28
CA VAL A 154 -13.13 8.29 -2.84
C VAL A 154 -14.52 8.54 -2.25
N SER A 155 -15.50 8.96 -3.06
CA SER A 155 -16.83 9.35 -2.58
C SER A 155 -17.75 8.19 -2.20
N GLU A 156 -17.33 6.94 -2.44
CA GLU A 156 -18.15 5.75 -2.20
C GLU A 156 -17.97 5.16 -0.80
N GLU A 157 -17.04 5.70 -0.01
CA GLU A 157 -16.67 5.15 1.31
C GLU A 157 -16.41 3.62 1.22
N GLU A 158 -15.77 3.22 0.12
CA GLU A 158 -15.64 1.81 -0.25
C GLU A 158 -14.65 1.08 0.66
N ILE A 159 -15.06 -0.11 1.09
CA ILE A 159 -14.21 -1.10 1.73
C ILE A 159 -14.19 -2.36 0.87
N SER A 160 -13.03 -2.72 0.34
CA SER A 160 -12.86 -3.88 -0.53
C SER A 160 -12.37 -5.09 0.29
N PHE A 161 -13.09 -6.22 0.24
CA PHE A 161 -12.70 -7.46 0.91
C PHE A 161 -12.09 -8.47 -0.07
N PRO A 162 -10.77 -8.74 -0.03
CA PRO A 162 -10.17 -9.81 -0.82
C PRO A 162 -10.73 -11.17 -0.39
N GLY A 163 -11.17 -11.98 -1.35
CA GLY A 163 -11.83 -13.25 -1.08
C GLY A 163 -13.26 -13.12 -0.55
N GLY A 164 -13.81 -11.91 -0.47
CA GLY A 164 -15.18 -11.67 -0.01
C GLY A 164 -15.36 -11.79 1.50
N VAL A 165 -16.62 -11.98 1.93
CA VAL A 165 -16.99 -12.00 3.36
C VAL A 165 -17.88 -13.20 3.66
N LYS A 166 -17.49 -14.08 4.59
CA LYS A 166 -18.27 -15.27 4.95
C LYS A 166 -19.68 -14.91 5.44
N GLY A 167 -20.65 -15.79 5.12
CA GLY A 167 -22.06 -15.59 5.45
C GLY A 167 -22.34 -15.32 6.93
N ARG A 168 -21.55 -15.93 7.84
CA ARG A 168 -21.69 -15.71 9.30
C ARG A 168 -21.52 -14.25 9.75
N PHE A 169 -20.89 -13.39 8.95
CA PHE A 169 -20.73 -11.96 9.24
C PHE A 169 -21.89 -11.11 8.72
N ILE A 170 -22.73 -11.67 7.86
CA ILE A 170 -23.90 -10.99 7.30
C ILE A 170 -25.03 -11.06 8.31
N LYS A 171 -25.51 -9.90 8.76
CA LYS A 171 -26.58 -9.81 9.75
C LYS A 171 -27.96 -10.01 9.11
N GLN A 172 -28.20 -9.33 8.00
CA GLN A 172 -29.48 -9.36 7.30
C GLN A 172 -29.34 -8.89 5.85
N ALA A 173 -30.38 -9.12 5.06
CA ALA A 173 -30.54 -8.59 3.72
C ALA A 173 -31.89 -7.89 3.62
N CYS A 174 -31.92 -6.64 3.16
CA CYS A 174 -33.16 -5.88 2.96
C CYS A 174 -33.39 -5.62 1.47
N LYS A 175 -34.65 -5.45 1.07
CA LYS A 175 -34.97 -5.05 -0.30
C LYS A 175 -34.39 -3.66 -0.59
N LYS A 176 -33.84 -3.47 -1.79
CA LYS A 176 -33.25 -2.20 -2.24
C LYS A 176 -34.20 -1.02 -2.06
N ASN A 177 -35.48 -1.20 -2.42
CA ASN A 177 -36.48 -0.14 -2.42
C ASN A 177 -37.32 -0.09 -1.13
N ASP A 178 -37.09 -1.01 -0.19
CA ASP A 178 -37.77 -1.04 1.10
C ASP A 178 -36.81 -1.58 2.17
N ALA A 179 -36.22 -0.65 2.93
CA ALA A 179 -35.27 -0.97 3.99
C ALA A 179 -35.93 -1.59 5.24
N ALA A 180 -37.27 -1.70 5.28
CA ALA A 180 -37.98 -2.42 6.33
C ALA A 180 -38.30 -3.87 5.95
N ASP A 181 -38.34 -4.21 4.65
CA ASP A 181 -38.50 -5.57 4.17
C ASP A 181 -37.15 -6.30 4.19
N CYS A 182 -36.84 -6.89 5.35
CA CYS A 182 -35.58 -7.55 5.63
C CYS A 182 -35.74 -9.03 5.99
N VAL A 183 -34.78 -9.83 5.55
CA VAL A 183 -34.59 -11.21 5.99
C VAL A 183 -33.37 -11.26 6.90
N THR A 184 -33.57 -11.71 8.14
CA THR A 184 -32.48 -11.90 9.11
C THR A 184 -31.70 -13.17 8.80
N ASN A 185 -30.38 -13.12 8.91
CA ASN A 185 -29.54 -14.30 8.78
C ASN A 185 -29.47 -15.07 10.12
N PRO A 186 -30.02 -16.30 10.21
CA PRO A 186 -29.95 -17.09 11.45
C PRO A 186 -28.52 -17.53 11.81
N ALA A 187 -27.61 -17.54 10.84
CA ALA A 187 -26.21 -17.91 11.02
C ALA A 187 -25.32 -16.72 11.44
N TYR A 188 -25.88 -15.51 11.57
CA TYR A 188 -25.11 -14.32 11.96
C TYR A 188 -24.42 -14.52 13.32
N ARG A 189 -23.14 -14.14 13.39
CA ARG A 189 -22.36 -14.06 14.62
C ARG A 189 -21.66 -12.71 14.61
N GLU A 190 -21.86 -11.94 15.69
CA GLU A 190 -21.16 -10.68 15.86
C GLU A 190 -19.64 -10.95 15.85
N PRO A 191 -18.87 -10.28 14.98
CA PRO A 191 -17.42 -10.44 14.93
C PRO A 191 -16.76 -9.98 16.23
N THR A 192 -15.69 -10.65 16.61
CA THR A 192 -14.88 -10.30 17.79
C THR A 192 -13.80 -9.26 17.49
N GLY A 193 -13.45 -9.10 16.21
CA GLY A 193 -12.31 -8.29 15.76
C GLY A 193 -10.98 -9.06 15.77
N GLN A 194 -10.96 -10.27 16.32
CA GLN A 194 -9.76 -11.13 16.39
C GLN A 194 -9.65 -12.09 15.21
N GLU A 195 -10.68 -12.17 14.36
CA GLU A 195 -10.66 -13.04 13.20
C GLU A 195 -9.57 -12.60 12.23
N SER A 196 -8.78 -13.54 11.73
CA SER A 196 -7.82 -13.31 10.66
C SER A 196 -8.51 -13.02 9.32
N ARG A 197 -7.77 -12.43 8.36
CA ARG A 197 -8.23 -12.21 6.98
C ARG A 197 -8.76 -13.49 6.33
N LEU A 198 -8.14 -14.64 6.60
CA LEU A 198 -8.57 -15.97 6.11
C LEU A 198 -9.88 -16.45 6.76
N GLU A 199 -10.11 -16.09 8.02
CA GLU A 199 -11.35 -16.41 8.72
C GLU A 199 -12.52 -15.53 8.27
N VAL A 200 -12.24 -14.37 7.70
CA VAL A 200 -13.20 -13.45 7.05
C VAL A 200 -13.52 -13.86 5.62
N ALA A 201 -12.51 -14.20 4.81
CA ALA A 201 -12.65 -14.47 3.38
C ALA A 201 -13.62 -15.62 3.07
N ALA A 202 -14.60 -15.37 2.19
CA ALA A 202 -15.57 -16.37 1.76
C ALA A 202 -14.98 -17.41 0.79
N THR A 203 -13.99 -17.02 -0.01
CA THR A 203 -13.24 -17.90 -0.90
C THR A 203 -11.74 -17.83 -0.64
N SER A 204 -11.04 -18.93 -0.92
CA SER A 204 -9.58 -18.94 -0.94
C SER A 204 -9.07 -18.09 -2.10
N ILE A 205 -7.98 -17.36 -1.88
CA ILE A 205 -7.25 -16.56 -2.87
C ILE A 205 -5.75 -16.70 -2.63
N ASP A 206 -4.94 -16.40 -3.64
CA ASP A 206 -3.50 -16.24 -3.45
C ASP A 206 -3.18 -14.83 -2.95
N TRP A 207 -3.04 -14.68 -1.64
CA TRP A 207 -2.74 -13.40 -0.99
C TRP A 207 -1.41 -12.78 -1.46
N SER A 208 -0.48 -13.60 -1.97
CA SER A 208 0.80 -13.10 -2.47
C SER A 208 0.69 -12.35 -3.81
N GLN A 209 -0.43 -12.50 -4.51
CA GLN A 209 -0.69 -11.83 -5.79
C GLN A 209 -1.40 -10.48 -5.63
N LEU A 210 -1.88 -10.12 -4.43
CA LEU A 210 -2.51 -8.82 -4.19
C LEU A 210 -1.53 -7.69 -4.54
N THR A 211 -1.98 -6.77 -5.38
CA THR A 211 -1.17 -5.63 -5.83
C THR A 211 -1.91 -4.31 -5.61
N PRO A 212 -1.26 -3.27 -5.04
CA PRO A 212 0.10 -3.29 -4.52
C PRO A 212 0.26 -4.24 -3.32
N PRO A 213 1.48 -4.72 -3.02
CA PRO A 213 1.73 -5.48 -1.80
C PRO A 213 1.39 -4.62 -0.56
N GLU A 214 1.23 -5.28 0.58
CA GLU A 214 1.11 -4.57 1.86
C GLU A 214 2.39 -3.74 2.09
N GLY A 215 2.25 -2.43 2.29
CA GLY A 215 3.35 -1.48 2.27
C GLY A 215 3.70 -0.97 0.87
N LEU A 216 4.99 -0.86 0.56
CA LEU A 216 5.51 -0.38 -0.73
C LEU A 216 6.27 -1.51 -1.45
N ALA A 217 6.21 -1.52 -2.78
CA ALA A 217 6.89 -2.51 -3.63
C ALA A 217 8.41 -2.25 -3.69
N TRP A 218 9.10 -2.51 -2.59
CA TRP A 218 10.55 -2.30 -2.48
C TRP A 218 11.33 -3.23 -3.39
N VAL A 219 12.30 -2.66 -4.11
CA VAL A 219 13.23 -3.37 -4.98
C VAL A 219 14.65 -3.04 -4.57
N THR A 220 15.49 -4.07 -4.54
CA THR A 220 16.94 -3.93 -4.43
C THR A 220 17.54 -4.36 -5.75
N SER A 221 18.27 -3.47 -6.42
CA SER A 221 18.97 -3.80 -7.67
C SER A 221 20.44 -4.04 -7.40
N ASN A 222 20.98 -5.17 -7.84
CA ASN A 222 22.44 -5.40 -7.87
C ASN A 222 23.13 -4.62 -9.02
N GLN A 223 22.34 -3.97 -9.89
CA GLN A 223 22.82 -3.13 -10.97
C GLN A 223 22.78 -1.66 -10.54
N THR A 224 23.54 -0.84 -11.26
CA THR A 224 23.47 0.61 -11.18
C THR A 224 22.08 1.09 -11.59
N LEU A 225 21.53 2.04 -10.84
CA LEU A 225 20.32 2.77 -11.22
C LEU A 225 20.71 4.17 -11.70
N TRP A 226 19.89 4.75 -12.58
CA TRP A 226 20.14 6.04 -13.21
C TRP A 226 19.07 7.03 -12.80
N ALA A 227 19.34 7.78 -11.72
CA ALA A 227 18.42 8.80 -11.22
C ALA A 227 18.40 10.00 -12.15
N VAL A 228 17.24 10.64 -12.27
CA VAL A 228 17.07 11.82 -13.11
C VAL A 228 16.76 13.04 -12.28
N GLY A 229 17.18 14.21 -12.77
CA GLY A 229 16.88 15.47 -12.15
C GLY A 229 16.82 16.65 -13.11
N SER A 230 16.18 17.73 -12.69
CA SER A 230 16.09 18.98 -13.45
C SER A 230 15.81 20.17 -12.52
N SER A 231 15.86 21.39 -13.05
CA SER A 231 15.51 22.61 -12.32
C SER A 231 14.03 22.70 -11.96
N VAL A 232 13.19 21.89 -12.60
CA VAL A 232 11.77 21.83 -12.30
C VAL A 232 11.52 20.96 -11.07
N ILE A 233 12.31 19.91 -10.84
CA ILE A 233 11.98 18.86 -9.86
C ILE A 233 12.96 18.74 -8.69
N ASN A 234 14.16 19.31 -8.80
CA ASN A 234 15.16 19.31 -7.73
C ASN A 234 15.64 20.73 -7.38
N PRO A 235 15.77 21.06 -6.07
CA PRO A 235 16.37 22.31 -5.63
C PRO A 235 17.89 22.38 -5.84
N VAL A 236 18.55 21.23 -5.85
CA VAL A 236 20.01 21.09 -6.02
C VAL A 236 20.31 20.15 -7.17
N GLN A 237 21.39 20.44 -7.92
CA GLN A 237 21.76 19.70 -9.12
C GLN A 237 23.26 19.54 -9.27
N GLY A 238 23.67 18.62 -10.15
CA GLY A 238 25.06 18.42 -10.55
C GLY A 238 25.96 18.17 -9.35
N ALA A 239 27.06 18.92 -9.25
CA ALA A 239 28.04 18.77 -8.18
C ALA A 239 27.46 19.02 -6.78
N GLU A 240 26.47 19.91 -6.66
CA GLU A 240 25.82 20.21 -5.38
C GLU A 240 24.98 19.01 -4.89
N ALA A 241 24.28 18.34 -5.81
CA ALA A 241 23.56 17.11 -5.49
C ALA A 241 24.52 15.97 -5.10
N LEU A 242 25.71 15.89 -5.71
CA LEU A 242 26.75 14.94 -5.27
C LEU A 242 27.26 15.23 -3.85
N ALA A 243 27.33 16.50 -3.44
CA ALA A 243 27.82 16.90 -2.14
C ALA A 243 26.78 16.79 -1.01
N HIS A 244 25.50 17.00 -1.32
CA HIS A 244 24.43 17.14 -0.31
C HIS A 244 23.29 16.13 -0.45
N GLY A 245 23.35 15.28 -1.47
CA GLY A 245 22.29 14.35 -1.86
C GLY A 245 21.31 14.98 -2.84
N LEU A 246 20.72 14.13 -3.67
CA LEU A 246 19.70 14.52 -4.62
C LEU A 246 18.33 14.45 -3.95
N ARG A 247 17.64 15.58 -3.83
CA ARG A 247 16.32 15.68 -3.18
C ARG A 247 15.30 16.24 -4.16
N ALA A 248 14.04 15.95 -3.90
CA ALA A 248 12.94 16.61 -4.59
C ALA A 248 12.54 17.91 -3.83
N TRP A 249 11.64 18.72 -4.38
CA TRP A 249 11.31 20.06 -3.86
C TRP A 249 10.58 20.10 -2.52
N ASN A 250 9.91 19.03 -2.11
CA ASN A 250 9.14 19.01 -0.88
C ASN A 250 9.27 17.68 -0.13
N SER A 251 8.73 17.68 1.08
CA SER A 251 8.77 16.53 1.99
C SER A 251 7.38 15.95 2.24
N GLN A 252 6.46 16.06 1.27
CA GLN A 252 5.09 15.57 1.40
C GLN A 252 4.98 14.08 1.09
N ALA A 253 3.92 13.41 1.56
CA ALA A 253 3.63 12.04 1.17
C ALA A 253 3.46 11.94 -0.36
N PRO A 254 4.23 11.11 -1.07
CA PRO A 254 4.09 11.02 -2.52
C PRO A 254 2.91 10.15 -2.93
N ASN A 255 2.30 10.49 -4.07
CA ASN A 255 1.48 9.56 -4.83
C ASN A 255 2.29 8.98 -5.99
N LEU A 256 2.77 7.75 -5.83
CA LEU A 256 3.62 7.02 -6.77
C LEU A 256 2.97 6.85 -8.15
N ARG A 257 1.63 6.85 -8.26
CA ARG A 257 0.94 6.84 -9.56
C ARG A 257 1.38 7.98 -10.47
N LEU A 258 1.79 9.10 -9.88
CA LEU A 258 2.20 10.29 -10.60
C LEU A 258 3.71 10.27 -10.94
N GLY A 259 4.44 9.24 -10.47
CA GLY A 259 5.89 9.08 -10.63
C GLY A 259 6.40 8.83 -12.04
N SER A 260 5.53 8.53 -13.01
CA SER A 260 5.93 8.30 -14.39
C SER A 260 6.28 9.57 -15.18
N ASN A 261 5.81 10.73 -14.70
CA ASN A 261 6.11 12.04 -15.29
C ASN A 261 6.61 13.01 -14.20
N PRO A 262 7.93 13.01 -13.91
CA PRO A 262 8.49 13.78 -12.81
C PRO A 262 8.24 15.29 -12.88
N GLU A 263 8.09 15.88 -14.06
CA GLU A 263 7.85 17.34 -14.19
C GLU A 263 6.35 17.68 -14.29
N SER A 264 5.46 16.71 -14.05
CA SER A 264 4.01 16.94 -14.09
C SER A 264 3.60 17.96 -13.01
N PRO A 265 2.71 18.93 -13.33
CA PRO A 265 2.26 19.93 -12.35
C PRO A 265 1.42 19.33 -11.22
N VAL A 266 0.93 18.10 -11.37
CA VAL A 266 0.16 17.37 -10.35
C VAL A 266 1.09 16.54 -9.44
N PHE A 267 2.39 16.49 -9.75
CA PHE A 267 3.33 15.63 -9.05
C PHE A 267 3.75 16.22 -7.70
N THR A 268 3.57 15.43 -6.65
CA THR A 268 4.07 15.74 -5.30
C THR A 268 5.56 15.40 -5.25
N ASN A 269 6.41 16.42 -5.43
CA ASN A 269 7.87 16.32 -5.53
C ASN A 269 8.57 15.93 -4.22
N SER A 270 8.32 14.73 -3.71
CA SER A 270 9.11 14.12 -2.62
C SER A 270 9.86 12.86 -3.05
N ILE A 271 9.81 12.50 -4.34
CA ILE A 271 10.54 11.37 -4.90
C ILE A 271 11.55 11.81 -5.94
N VAL A 272 12.69 11.11 -5.99
CA VAL A 272 13.62 11.15 -7.10
C VAL A 272 13.39 9.91 -7.95
N VAL A 273 13.06 10.11 -9.22
CA VAL A 273 12.83 9.01 -10.16
C VAL A 273 14.16 8.52 -10.72
N ALA A 274 14.29 7.21 -10.88
CA ALA A 274 15.43 6.59 -11.52
C ALA A 274 15.01 5.47 -12.46
N PHE A 275 15.92 5.07 -13.34
CA PHE A 275 15.70 4.03 -14.31
C PHE A 275 16.75 2.92 -14.16
N ARG A 276 16.33 1.68 -14.42
CA ARG A 276 17.26 0.54 -14.52
C ARG A 276 18.18 0.65 -15.74
N ASP A 277 17.69 1.27 -16.80
CA ASP A 277 18.43 1.48 -18.04
C ASP A 277 18.89 2.93 -18.20
N TYR A 278 20.15 3.09 -18.59
CA TYR A 278 20.75 4.41 -18.82
C TYR A 278 20.10 5.14 -19.99
N THR A 279 19.75 4.42 -21.06
CA THR A 279 19.13 5.01 -22.25
C THR A 279 17.77 5.60 -21.91
N ALA A 280 16.98 4.93 -21.06
CA ALA A 280 15.72 5.45 -20.55
C ALA A 280 15.91 6.75 -19.75
N ALA A 281 16.91 6.82 -18.86
CA ALA A 281 17.21 8.03 -18.10
C ALA A 281 17.69 9.19 -18.99
N ARG A 282 18.57 8.90 -19.95
CA ARG A 282 19.01 9.88 -20.95
C ARG A 282 17.85 10.39 -21.80
N ASN A 283 17.00 9.49 -22.30
CA ASN A 283 15.83 9.84 -23.11
C ASN A 283 14.90 10.76 -22.32
N TRP A 284 14.67 10.47 -21.04
CA TRP A 284 13.94 11.39 -20.17
C TRP A 284 14.62 12.77 -20.12
N ALA A 285 15.92 12.82 -19.87
CA ALA A 285 16.64 14.09 -19.74
C ALA A 285 16.65 14.93 -21.02
N VAL A 286 16.73 14.31 -22.20
CA VAL A 286 16.82 15.04 -23.49
C VAL A 286 15.48 15.31 -24.14
N ALA A 287 14.46 14.48 -23.89
CA ALA A 287 13.15 14.57 -24.55
C ALA A 287 12.03 15.02 -23.61
N ASP A 288 11.93 14.39 -22.42
CA ASP A 288 10.81 14.61 -21.50
C ASP A 288 11.01 15.89 -20.66
N ALA A 289 12.23 16.15 -20.17
CA ALA A 289 12.52 17.31 -19.35
C ALA A 289 12.33 18.63 -20.12
N GLN A 290 11.74 19.64 -19.47
CA GLN A 290 11.40 20.91 -20.09
C GLN A 290 12.62 21.63 -20.66
N ASN A 291 13.72 21.67 -19.90
CA ASN A 291 14.92 22.44 -20.22
C ASN A 291 16.21 21.58 -20.28
N GLY A 292 16.05 20.29 -20.57
CA GLY A 292 17.13 19.33 -20.34
C GLY A 292 17.20 18.90 -18.88
N GLY A 293 18.11 17.98 -18.57
CA GLY A 293 18.18 17.39 -17.24
C GLY A 293 19.54 16.77 -16.93
N TRP A 294 19.66 16.32 -15.70
CA TRP A 294 20.78 15.56 -15.19
C TRP A 294 20.41 14.08 -15.11
N VAL A 295 21.37 13.24 -15.45
CA VAL A 295 21.35 11.81 -15.15
C VAL A 295 22.42 11.58 -14.10
N TYR A 296 22.09 10.86 -13.02
CA TYR A 296 22.96 10.53 -11.90
C TYR A 296 23.17 9.02 -11.81
N GLU A 297 24.42 8.60 -11.64
CA GLU A 297 24.77 7.20 -11.40
C GLU A 297 24.57 6.89 -9.91
N VAL A 298 23.62 6.00 -9.61
CA VAL A 298 23.32 5.58 -8.24
C VAL A 298 24.02 4.26 -7.96
N LYS A 299 24.66 4.17 -6.79
CA LYS A 299 25.40 3.00 -6.33
C LYS A 299 24.53 1.74 -6.38
N PRO A 300 25.07 0.61 -6.87
CA PRO A 300 24.38 -0.68 -6.81
C PRO A 300 23.98 -1.08 -5.39
N ASN A 301 22.99 -1.97 -5.28
CA ASN A 301 22.36 -2.42 -4.04
C ASN A 301 21.61 -1.32 -3.27
N SER A 302 21.31 -0.20 -3.92
CA SER A 302 20.42 0.80 -3.37
C SER A 302 18.97 0.31 -3.43
N VAL A 303 18.22 0.59 -2.36
CA VAL A 303 16.82 0.22 -2.22
C VAL A 303 15.95 1.36 -2.77
N ALA A 304 14.95 1.00 -3.59
CA ALA A 304 14.00 1.93 -4.19
C ALA A 304 12.61 1.28 -4.25
N VAL A 305 11.58 2.04 -4.64
CA VAL A 305 10.23 1.52 -4.86
C VAL A 305 9.98 1.33 -6.35
N ASP A 306 9.41 0.19 -6.73
CA ASP A 306 9.09 -0.11 -8.13
C ASP A 306 7.93 0.76 -8.65
N LEU A 307 8.16 1.46 -9.77
CA LEU A 307 7.14 2.25 -10.47
C LEU A 307 6.63 1.59 -11.76
N SER A 308 7.11 0.38 -12.07
CA SER A 308 6.68 -0.36 -13.25
C SER A 308 5.27 -0.92 -13.13
N GLY A 309 4.78 -1.09 -11.90
CA GLY A 309 3.43 -1.54 -11.63
C GLY A 309 2.38 -0.58 -12.20
N PRO A 310 1.26 -1.09 -12.74
CA PRO A 310 0.16 -0.25 -13.24
C PRO A 310 -0.43 0.68 -12.16
N SER A 311 -0.23 0.36 -10.88
CA SER A 311 -0.68 1.13 -9.73
C SER A 311 0.37 2.09 -9.18
N THR A 312 1.65 2.00 -9.55
CA THR A 312 2.75 2.79 -8.96
C THR A 312 3.50 3.65 -9.97
N GLY A 313 2.90 3.96 -11.11
CA GLY A 313 3.44 4.88 -12.12
C GLY A 313 3.21 4.38 -13.54
N GLY A 314 3.32 3.05 -13.73
CA GLY A 314 3.09 2.38 -15.00
C GLY A 314 4.22 2.60 -16.01
N ARG A 315 5.45 2.84 -15.56
CA ARG A 315 6.62 3.04 -16.44
C ARG A 315 7.62 1.91 -16.22
N GLU A 316 7.74 1.02 -17.20
CA GLU A 316 8.65 -0.13 -17.15
C GLU A 316 10.08 0.31 -16.84
N GLY A 317 10.74 -0.39 -15.91
CA GLY A 317 12.11 -0.12 -15.50
C GLY A 317 12.31 1.15 -14.68
N ALA A 318 11.25 1.90 -14.35
CA ALA A 318 11.33 3.06 -13.46
C ALA A 318 11.21 2.66 -11.99
N VAL A 319 11.93 3.38 -11.12
CA VAL A 319 11.89 3.24 -9.67
C VAL A 319 11.88 4.62 -9.00
N ALA A 320 11.40 4.70 -7.76
CA ALA A 320 11.38 5.92 -6.95
C ALA A 320 12.26 5.78 -5.70
N PHE A 321 13.04 6.84 -5.44
CA PHE A 321 13.67 7.10 -4.16
C PHE A 321 12.85 8.13 -3.40
N ILE A 322 12.02 7.68 -2.47
CA ILE A 322 11.19 8.54 -1.61
C ILE A 322 12.08 9.27 -0.60
N GLY A 323 11.98 10.59 -0.50
CA GLY A 323 12.93 11.42 0.26
C GLY A 323 14.26 11.64 -0.46
N GLY A 324 14.39 11.21 -1.72
CA GLY A 324 15.62 11.39 -2.50
C GLY A 324 16.74 10.41 -2.15
N ILE A 325 17.96 10.75 -2.56
CA ILE A 325 19.13 9.87 -2.56
C ILE A 325 20.29 10.58 -1.83
N LYS A 326 20.82 9.96 -0.77
CA LYS A 326 21.98 10.50 -0.06
C LYS A 326 23.21 10.63 -0.95
N SER A 327 24.06 11.61 -0.66
CA SER A 327 25.28 11.93 -1.42
C SER A 327 26.20 10.74 -1.63
N GLU A 328 26.42 9.91 -0.61
CA GLU A 328 27.32 8.75 -0.65
C GLU A 328 26.85 7.61 -1.56
N LEU A 329 25.60 7.69 -2.04
CA LEU A 329 25.04 6.77 -3.01
C LEU A 329 25.13 7.28 -4.44
N LEU A 330 25.60 8.51 -4.66
CA LEU A 330 25.76 9.11 -6.00
C LEU A 330 27.23 9.05 -6.43
N LEU A 331 27.51 8.38 -7.56
CA LEU A 331 28.87 8.15 -8.05
C LEU A 331 29.34 9.22 -9.06
N GLY A 332 28.39 9.81 -9.78
CA GLY A 332 28.64 10.81 -10.81
C GLY A 332 27.34 11.29 -11.45
N ALA A 333 27.42 12.37 -12.22
CA ALA A 333 26.29 12.97 -12.89
C ALA A 333 26.69 13.56 -14.25
N CYS A 334 25.81 13.51 -15.24
CA CYS A 334 25.97 14.21 -16.51
C CYS A 334 24.75 15.06 -16.84
N ARG A 335 24.98 16.30 -17.27
CA ARG A 335 23.96 17.25 -17.73
C ARG A 335 23.74 17.09 -19.23
N PHE A 336 22.49 17.03 -19.64
CA PHE A 336 22.05 17.00 -21.02
C PHE A 336 21.18 18.21 -21.32
N GLU A 337 21.43 18.84 -22.45
CA GLU A 337 20.54 19.86 -23.01
C GLU A 337 19.40 19.17 -23.76
N LYS A 338 18.27 19.86 -23.89
CA LYS A 338 17.10 19.33 -24.60
C LYS A 338 17.47 19.01 -26.06
N GLY A 339 17.14 17.81 -26.50
CA GLY A 339 17.47 17.30 -27.83
C GLY A 339 18.95 16.99 -28.07
N ALA A 340 19.83 17.12 -27.07
CA ALA A 340 21.26 16.86 -27.24
C ALA A 340 21.57 15.36 -27.35
N SER A 341 22.52 15.01 -28.22
CA SER A 341 23.00 13.64 -28.34
C SER A 341 24.09 13.31 -27.31
N LEU A 342 24.87 14.30 -26.88
CA LEU A 342 26.00 14.19 -25.97
C LEU A 342 25.78 15.02 -24.70
N PRO A 343 26.39 14.64 -23.56
CA PRO A 343 26.33 15.44 -22.34
C PRO A 343 27.09 16.76 -22.52
N ALA A 344 26.51 17.85 -22.02
CA ALA A 344 27.14 19.17 -21.98
C ALA A 344 28.19 19.27 -20.86
N GLU A 345 28.01 18.50 -19.80
CA GLU A 345 28.87 18.50 -18.62
C GLU A 345 28.77 17.15 -17.90
N CYS A 346 29.85 16.69 -17.28
CA CYS A 346 29.84 15.57 -16.35
C CYS A 346 30.73 15.84 -15.13
N VAL A 347 30.27 15.42 -13.94
CA VAL A 347 30.93 15.61 -12.63
C VAL A 347 30.94 14.30 -11.84
N GLY A 348 31.91 14.12 -10.94
CA GLY A 348 32.04 12.93 -10.07
C GLY A 348 33.15 11.94 -10.45
N GLU A 349 33.25 10.84 -9.68
CA GLU A 349 34.36 9.87 -9.77
C GLU A 349 34.27 8.97 -10.99
N ARG A 350 33.05 8.66 -11.46
CA ARG A 350 32.80 7.97 -12.72
C ARG A 350 32.15 8.92 -13.72
N LYS A 351 32.80 9.09 -14.88
CA LYS A 351 32.17 9.65 -16.07
C LYS A 351 31.28 8.55 -16.67
N MET A 352 30.01 8.87 -16.91
CA MET A 352 29.00 7.91 -17.38
C MET A 352 29.43 7.18 -18.66
N PRO A 353 28.97 5.94 -18.89
CA PRO A 353 29.35 5.18 -20.07
C PRO A 353 29.05 5.97 -21.36
N PRO A 354 29.93 5.90 -22.37
CA PRO A 354 29.70 6.55 -23.65
C PRO A 354 28.43 6.00 -24.29
N VAL A 355 27.67 6.87 -24.96
CA VAL A 355 26.46 6.51 -25.71
C VAL A 355 26.83 5.43 -26.74
N GLN A 356 26.24 4.24 -26.63
CA GLN A 356 26.29 3.27 -27.73
C GLN A 356 25.29 3.75 -28.78
N ASN A 357 25.82 4.06 -29.97
CA ASN A 357 25.06 4.57 -31.12
C ASN A 357 24.03 3.57 -31.64
#